data_AF-A0A937PCR3-F1
#
_entry.id   AF-A0A937PCR3-F1
#
_cell.length_a   1.000
_cell.length_b   1.000
_cell.length_c   1.000
_cell.angle_alpha   90.00
_cell.angle_beta   90.00
_cell.angle_gamma   90.00
#
_symmetry.space_group_name_H-M   'P 1'
#
loop_
_entity.id
_entity.type
_entity.pdbx_description
1 polymer ?
#
loop_
_entity_poly.entity_id
_entity_poly.type
_entity_poly.pdbx_seq_one_letter_code
_entity_poly.pdbx_strand_id
1 'polypeptide(L)'
;MRKLHDDAVNKLSLTNAFVFAPVLHFQTKKECCPRCQTNLKVHHTDTRKLYMLDTGECKAHRTFMFCPDCKGVYPPEDFEKSVPSYSNVGYDVMVLTGRLIFCEHHTIMEALSELKKRNVHISSSQVSYLAQKFIFYLSVLHQQAGAMLKMRIRQKGGYILHIDGTCEGASPHLVSAIDEVSNFVLANVKIPSESKEQ
;
A
#
# COMPACT_ATOMS: atom_id res chain seq x y z
N MET A 1 6.11 16.60 -11.92
CA MET A 1 4.80 16.84 -11.28
C MET A 1 4.57 16.04 -9.99
N ARG A 2 4.80 14.71 -9.93
CA ARG A 2 4.64 13.95 -8.66
C ARG A 2 5.54 14.42 -7.50
N LYS A 3 6.84 14.66 -7.74
CA LYS A 3 7.75 15.19 -6.70
C LYS A 3 7.31 16.53 -6.10
N LEU A 4 6.76 17.43 -6.94
CA LEU A 4 6.27 18.75 -6.47
C LEU A 4 4.99 18.64 -5.64
N HIS A 5 4.16 17.62 -5.88
CA HIS A 5 2.98 17.34 -5.06
C HIS A 5 3.37 16.69 -3.73
N ASP A 6 4.33 15.76 -3.73
CA ASP A 6 4.87 15.13 -2.51
C ASP A 6 5.53 16.18 -1.59
N ASP A 7 6.29 17.12 -2.15
CA ASP A 7 6.94 18.19 -1.37
C ASP A 7 5.95 19.22 -0.80
N ALA A 8 4.84 19.49 -1.49
CA ALA A 8 3.80 20.39 -1.01
C ALA A 8 2.95 19.77 0.12
N VAL A 9 2.61 18.47 0.00
CA VAL A 9 1.89 17.72 1.04
C VAL A 9 2.78 17.50 2.28
N ASN A 10 4.10 17.31 2.10
CA ASN A 10 5.04 17.22 3.22
C ASN A 10 5.19 18.51 4.04
N LYS A 11 4.82 19.68 3.49
CA LYS A 11 4.91 20.98 4.20
C LYS A 11 3.62 21.37 4.93
N LEU A 12 2.49 20.74 4.64
CA LEU A 12 1.24 21.01 5.32
C LEU A 12 1.11 20.07 6.52
N SER A 13 1.42 20.58 7.71
CA SER A 13 1.07 19.88 8.94
C SER A 13 -0.46 19.86 9.05
N LEU A 14 -1.04 18.69 8.86
CA LEU A 14 -2.48 18.45 9.06
C LEU A 14 -2.84 18.29 10.55
N THR A 15 -1.87 18.47 11.43
CA THR A 15 -2.08 18.48 12.87
C THR A 15 -3.06 19.60 13.20
N ASN A 16 -4.22 19.24 13.75
CA ASN A 16 -5.35 20.14 14.05
C ASN A 16 -6.04 20.77 12.82
N ALA A 17 -5.88 20.22 11.62
CA ALA A 17 -6.62 20.69 10.44
C ALA A 17 -8.15 20.52 10.62
N PHE A 18 -8.57 19.57 11.46
CA PHE A 18 -9.96 19.35 11.81
C PHE A 18 -10.13 19.33 13.33
N VAL A 19 -11.14 20.03 13.84
CA VAL A 19 -11.53 20.03 15.27
C VAL A 19 -12.09 18.66 15.68
N PHE A 20 -12.72 17.97 14.74
CA PHE A 20 -13.27 16.62 14.91
C PHE A 20 -12.84 15.75 13.74
N ALA A 21 -12.75 14.43 13.95
CA ALA A 21 -12.47 13.48 12.88
C ALA A 21 -13.50 13.66 11.74
N PRO A 22 -13.08 14.09 10.53
CA PRO A 22 -14.00 14.37 9.44
C PRO A 22 -14.67 13.09 8.94
N VAL A 23 -15.86 13.24 8.34
CA VAL A 23 -16.59 12.15 7.71
C VAL A 23 -16.37 12.20 6.20
N LEU A 24 -15.73 11.16 5.66
CA LEU A 24 -15.52 10.97 4.24
C LEU A 24 -16.61 10.07 3.68
N HIS A 25 -17.32 10.54 2.65
CA HIS A 25 -18.42 9.79 2.03
C HIS A 25 -17.91 9.01 0.82
N PHE A 26 -18.19 7.71 0.81
CA PHE A 26 -17.83 6.80 -0.28
C PHE A 26 -19.07 6.09 -0.81
N GLN A 27 -19.28 6.18 -2.12
CA GLN A 27 -20.35 5.48 -2.84
C GLN A 27 -19.83 5.10 -4.23
N THR A 28 -20.46 4.11 -4.86
CA THR A 28 -20.22 3.86 -6.29
C THR A 28 -20.62 5.04 -7.15
N LYS A 29 -19.84 5.32 -8.19
CA LYS A 29 -20.16 6.32 -9.22
C LYS A 29 -21.24 5.85 -10.20
N LYS A 30 -21.65 4.59 -10.10
CA LYS A 30 -22.70 4.03 -10.95
C LYS A 30 -24.05 4.47 -10.40
N GLU A 31 -24.82 5.15 -11.23
CA GLU A 31 -26.23 5.44 -10.93
C GLU A 31 -27.15 4.30 -11.36
N CYS A 32 -26.77 3.58 -12.43
CA CYS A 32 -27.55 2.47 -13.00
C CYS A 32 -26.80 1.14 -12.98
N CYS A 33 -27.56 0.05 -12.94
CA CYS A 33 -27.02 -1.30 -13.06
C CYS A 33 -26.40 -1.52 -14.45
N PRO A 34 -25.12 -1.93 -14.57
CA PRO A 34 -24.48 -2.18 -15.86
C PRO A 34 -25.14 -3.29 -16.69
N ARG A 35 -25.96 -4.15 -16.06
CA ARG A 35 -26.59 -5.31 -16.70
C ARG A 35 -28.00 -5.03 -17.21
N CYS A 36 -28.82 -4.32 -16.44
CA CYS A 36 -30.24 -4.08 -16.77
C CYS A 36 -30.61 -2.59 -16.88
N GLN A 37 -29.66 -1.68 -16.65
CA GLN A 37 -29.84 -0.22 -16.70
C GLN A 37 -30.82 0.36 -15.67
N THR A 38 -31.38 -0.45 -14.78
CA THR A 38 -32.21 0.04 -13.67
C THR A 38 -31.40 0.88 -12.68
N ASN A 39 -31.99 1.98 -12.22
CA ASN A 39 -31.42 2.83 -11.18
C ASN A 39 -31.09 2.01 -9.93
N LEU A 40 -29.87 2.17 -9.45
CA LEU A 40 -29.42 1.57 -8.21
C LEU A 40 -30.10 2.26 -7.03
N LYS A 41 -30.41 1.47 -6.01
CA LYS A 41 -30.98 1.95 -4.74
C LYS A 41 -29.97 1.74 -3.62
N VAL A 42 -30.07 2.53 -2.57
CA VAL A 42 -29.28 2.27 -1.35
C VAL A 42 -29.69 0.92 -0.78
N HIS A 43 -28.70 0.07 -0.52
CA HIS A 43 -28.90 -1.22 0.15
C HIS A 43 -28.73 -1.06 1.66
N HIS A 44 -27.55 -0.60 2.06
CA HIS A 44 -27.23 -0.23 3.43
C HIS A 44 -26.05 0.74 3.44
N THR A 45 -25.84 1.35 4.60
CA THR A 45 -24.70 2.21 4.89
C THR A 45 -23.99 1.69 6.13
N ASP A 46 -22.68 1.86 6.17
CA ASP A 46 -21.93 1.69 7.41
C ASP A 46 -20.91 2.81 7.60
N THR A 47 -20.35 2.90 8.81
CA THR A 47 -19.30 3.86 9.12
C THR A 47 -18.15 3.17 9.81
N ARG A 48 -16.93 3.49 9.39
CA ARG A 48 -15.71 2.86 9.91
C ARG A 48 -14.66 3.91 10.21
N LYS A 49 -13.95 3.74 11.33
CA LYS A 49 -12.77 4.57 11.64
C LYS A 49 -11.63 4.23 10.69
N LEU A 50 -10.95 5.24 10.20
CA LEU A 50 -9.88 5.13 9.21
C LEU A 50 -8.74 6.10 9.51
N TYR A 51 -7.53 5.73 9.07
CA TYR A 51 -6.35 6.58 9.06
C TYR A 51 -5.82 6.73 7.64
N MET A 52 -5.72 7.97 7.17
CA MET A 52 -5.17 8.37 5.86
C MET A 52 -4.13 9.47 6.06
N LEU A 53 -3.17 9.62 5.15
CA LEU A 53 -2.10 10.63 5.27
C LEU A 53 -2.61 12.05 5.08
N ASP A 54 -3.59 12.25 4.19
CA ASP A 54 -4.14 13.55 3.84
C ASP A 54 -5.16 14.10 4.86
N THR A 55 -5.67 13.21 5.71
CA THR A 55 -6.78 13.53 6.63
C THR A 55 -6.43 13.23 8.09
N GLY A 56 -5.47 12.33 8.34
CA GLY A 56 -5.24 11.76 9.67
C GLY A 56 -6.36 10.79 10.05
N GLU A 57 -6.81 10.84 11.29
CA GLU A 57 -7.99 10.09 11.75
C GLU A 57 -9.29 10.64 11.13
N CYS A 58 -10.06 9.77 10.47
CA CYS A 58 -11.35 10.11 9.88
C CYS A 58 -12.37 8.97 10.03
N LYS A 59 -13.62 9.25 9.66
CA LYS A 59 -14.70 8.26 9.56
C LYS A 59 -15.06 8.08 8.09
N ALA A 60 -14.94 6.87 7.57
CA ALA A 60 -15.44 6.51 6.25
C ALA A 60 -16.91 6.11 6.35
N HIS A 61 -17.81 6.95 5.84
CA HIS A 61 -19.22 6.63 5.64
C HIS A 61 -19.39 5.96 4.27
N ARG A 62 -19.71 4.67 4.26
CA ARG A 62 -19.75 3.83 3.06
C ARG A 62 -21.19 3.52 2.70
N THR A 63 -21.57 3.84 1.46
CA THR A 63 -22.89 3.54 0.91
C THR A 63 -22.78 2.41 -0.10
N PHE A 64 -23.44 1.29 0.20
CA PHE A 64 -23.55 0.15 -0.69
C PHE A 64 -24.83 0.27 -1.50
N MET A 65 -24.72 0.20 -2.82
CA MET A 65 -25.86 0.31 -3.73
C MET A 65 -26.29 -1.09 -4.17
N PHE A 66 -27.58 -1.30 -4.44
CA PHE A 66 -28.07 -2.55 -5.04
C PHE A 66 -28.97 -2.31 -6.24
N CYS A 67 -28.93 -3.27 -7.16
CA CYS A 67 -29.89 -3.34 -8.25
C CYS A 67 -31.13 -4.14 -7.80
N PRO A 68 -32.35 -3.58 -7.85
CA PRO A 68 -33.56 -4.31 -7.47
C PRO A 68 -33.88 -5.50 -8.36
N ASP A 69 -33.52 -5.45 -9.65
CA ASP A 69 -33.85 -6.50 -10.61
C ASP A 69 -32.79 -7.59 -10.65
N CYS A 70 -31.52 -7.21 -10.84
CA CYS A 70 -30.40 -8.17 -10.92
C CYS A 70 -29.90 -8.68 -9.57
N LYS A 71 -30.35 -8.11 -8.45
CA LYS A 71 -29.90 -8.41 -7.07
C LYS A 71 -28.39 -8.25 -6.83
N GLY A 72 -27.68 -7.55 -7.72
CA GLY A 72 -26.26 -7.23 -7.56
C GLY A 72 -26.02 -6.13 -6.54
N VAL A 73 -25.02 -6.29 -5.69
CA VAL A 73 -24.54 -5.28 -4.73
C VAL A 73 -23.28 -4.62 -5.27
N TYR A 74 -23.23 -3.30 -5.20
CA TYR A 74 -22.16 -2.45 -5.70
C TYR A 74 -21.51 -1.73 -4.51
N PRO A 75 -20.28 -2.12 -4.12
CA PRO A 75 -19.55 -1.46 -3.05
C PRO A 75 -19.01 -0.10 -3.53
N PRO A 76 -18.63 0.79 -2.61
CA PRO A 76 -17.95 2.04 -2.96
C PRO A 76 -16.56 1.77 -3.53
N GLU A 77 -16.40 1.78 -4.85
CA GLU A 77 -15.14 1.34 -5.48
C GLU A 77 -13.94 2.25 -5.17
N ASP A 78 -14.17 3.54 -4.94
CA ASP A 78 -13.10 4.47 -4.58
C ASP A 78 -12.55 4.20 -3.16
N PHE A 79 -13.38 3.66 -2.25
CA PHE A 79 -12.91 3.19 -0.93
C PHE A 79 -12.03 1.95 -1.08
N GLU A 80 -12.49 0.94 -1.83
CA GLU A 80 -11.76 -0.32 -2.03
C GLU A 80 -10.42 -0.12 -2.77
N LYS A 81 -10.31 0.94 -3.58
CA LYS A 81 -9.03 1.33 -4.21
C LYS A 81 -8.07 2.03 -3.24
N SER A 82 -8.58 2.63 -2.18
CA SER A 82 -7.80 3.48 -1.27
C SER A 82 -7.42 2.76 0.02
N VAL A 83 -8.18 1.75 0.43
CA VAL A 83 -8.00 1.05 1.69
C VAL A 83 -7.95 -0.47 1.45
N PRO A 84 -6.92 -1.19 1.94
CA PRO A 84 -6.90 -2.64 1.88
C PRO A 84 -8.08 -3.25 2.62
N SER A 85 -8.61 -4.36 2.10
CA SER A 85 -9.68 -5.11 2.76
C SER A 85 -9.31 -5.44 4.21
N TYR A 86 -10.30 -5.35 5.09
CA TYR A 86 -10.18 -5.59 6.53
C TYR A 86 -9.17 -4.70 7.28
N SER A 87 -8.77 -3.57 6.70
CA SER A 87 -7.91 -2.57 7.35
C SER A 87 -8.67 -1.30 7.72
N ASN A 88 -8.20 -0.63 8.76
CA ASN A 88 -8.57 0.73 9.14
C ASN A 88 -7.47 1.74 8.74
N VAL A 89 -6.52 1.36 7.92
CA VAL A 89 -5.41 2.21 7.48
C VAL A 89 -5.35 2.18 5.96
N GLY A 90 -5.25 3.36 5.33
CA GLY A 90 -5.14 3.47 3.87
C GLY A 90 -3.84 2.91 3.29
N TYR A 91 -3.84 2.63 1.99
CA TYR A 91 -2.65 2.20 1.26
C TYR A 91 -1.53 3.23 1.34
N ASP A 92 -1.87 4.51 1.36
CA ASP A 92 -0.97 5.65 1.49
C ASP A 92 -0.14 5.58 2.78
N VAL A 93 -0.78 5.39 3.94
CA VAL A 93 -0.11 5.24 5.24
C VAL A 93 0.75 3.98 5.27
N MET A 94 0.24 2.86 4.73
CA MET A 94 1.00 1.61 4.63
C MET A 94 2.26 1.76 3.78
N VAL A 95 2.16 2.43 2.63
CA VAL A 95 3.30 2.69 1.73
C VAL A 95 4.30 3.63 2.38
N LEU A 96 3.87 4.70 3.05
CA LEU A 96 4.78 5.57 3.79
C LEU A 96 5.51 4.79 4.89
N THR A 97 4.78 4.01 5.69
CA THR A 97 5.36 3.16 6.75
C THR A 97 6.44 2.23 6.21
N GLY A 98 6.13 1.55 5.10
CA GLY A 98 7.08 0.68 4.42
C GLY A 98 8.33 1.41 3.92
N ARG A 99 8.17 2.57 3.29
CA ARG A 99 9.31 3.37 2.80
C ARG A 99 10.18 3.89 3.94
N LEU A 100 9.58 4.39 5.02
CA LEU A 100 10.31 4.87 6.19
C LEU A 100 11.22 3.76 6.76
N ILE A 101 10.68 2.55 6.91
CA ILE A 101 11.41 1.44 7.54
C ILE A 101 12.43 0.80 6.58
N PHE A 102 12.03 0.48 5.34
CA PHE A 102 12.86 -0.33 4.44
C PHE A 102 13.70 0.48 3.46
N CYS A 103 13.37 1.76 3.20
CA CYS A 103 14.16 2.61 2.32
C CYS A 103 14.93 3.70 3.07
N GLU A 104 14.36 4.22 4.16
CA GLU A 104 14.95 5.30 4.96
C GLU A 104 15.59 4.80 6.26
N HIS A 105 15.55 3.48 6.52
CA HIS A 105 16.17 2.81 7.67
C HIS A 105 15.66 3.29 9.04
N HIS A 106 14.45 3.83 9.10
CA HIS A 106 13.83 4.21 10.37
C HIS A 106 13.47 2.98 11.20
N THR A 107 13.71 3.08 12.50
CA THR A 107 13.12 2.21 13.51
C THR A 107 11.60 2.37 13.55
N ILE A 108 10.89 1.40 14.16
CA ILE A 108 9.45 1.47 14.38
C ILE A 108 9.06 2.77 15.12
N MET A 109 9.87 3.21 16.09
CA MET A 109 9.57 4.40 16.88
C MET A 109 9.78 5.70 16.09
N GLU A 110 10.78 5.76 15.23
CA GLU A 110 10.99 6.89 14.31
C GLU A 110 9.87 6.97 13.28
N ALA A 111 9.48 5.83 12.68
CA ALA A 111 8.35 5.78 11.77
C ALA A 111 7.04 6.22 12.44
N LEU A 112 6.82 5.80 13.69
CA LEU A 112 5.67 6.23 14.49
C LEU A 112 5.69 7.74 14.77
N SER A 113 6.88 8.33 15.00
CA SER A 113 7.05 9.78 15.14
C SER A 113 6.68 10.52 13.85
N GLU A 114 7.13 10.03 12.70
CA GLU A 114 6.81 10.60 11.38
C GLU A 114 5.31 10.53 11.04
N LEU A 115 4.64 9.45 11.43
CA LEU A 115 3.19 9.31 11.27
C LEU A 115 2.42 10.27 12.19
N LYS A 116 2.87 10.46 13.44
CA LYS A 116 2.27 11.42 14.37
C LYS A 116 2.34 12.86 13.86
N LYS A 117 3.46 13.27 13.25
CA LYS A 117 3.61 14.60 12.62
C LYS A 117 2.58 14.84 11.50
N ARG A 118 2.03 13.76 10.94
CA ARG A 118 1.00 13.77 9.89
C ARG A 118 -0.40 13.47 10.47
N ASN A 119 -0.58 13.64 11.78
CA ASN A 119 -1.84 13.39 12.49
C ASN A 119 -2.33 11.93 12.42
N VAL A 120 -1.47 10.97 12.11
CA VAL A 120 -1.78 9.53 12.08
C VAL A 120 -1.34 8.89 13.39
N HIS A 121 -2.31 8.70 14.30
CA HIS A 121 -2.09 8.16 15.63
C HIS A 121 -2.42 6.67 15.69
N ILE A 122 -1.42 5.82 15.44
CA ILE A 122 -1.51 4.35 15.52
C ILE A 122 -0.49 3.78 16.52
N SER A 123 -0.71 2.54 16.97
CA SER A 123 0.21 1.85 17.88
C SER A 123 1.49 1.40 17.18
N SER A 124 2.56 1.17 17.95
CA SER A 124 3.80 0.56 17.44
C SER A 124 3.55 -0.82 16.84
N SER A 125 2.66 -1.63 17.44
CA SER A 125 2.25 -2.93 16.88
C SER A 125 1.57 -2.79 15.51
N GLN A 126 0.75 -1.75 15.32
CA GLN A 126 0.14 -1.46 14.02
C GLN A 126 1.20 -1.04 13.00
N VAL A 127 2.19 -0.23 13.38
CA VAL A 127 3.33 0.12 12.52
C VAL A 127 4.09 -1.14 12.07
N SER A 128 4.43 -2.03 13.01
CA SER A 128 5.09 -3.31 12.68
C SER A 128 4.27 -4.16 11.72
N TYR A 129 2.95 -4.26 11.96
CA TYR A 129 2.04 -5.00 11.08
C TYR A 129 1.97 -4.39 9.67
N LEU A 130 1.88 -3.06 9.56
CA LEU A 130 1.86 -2.35 8.28
C LEU A 130 3.17 -2.53 7.51
N ALA A 131 4.31 -2.54 8.18
CA ALA A 131 5.61 -2.79 7.57
C ALA A 131 5.67 -4.18 6.93
N GLN A 132 5.26 -5.22 7.66
CA GLN A 132 5.19 -6.58 7.12
C GLN A 132 4.20 -6.69 5.95
N LYS A 133 3.02 -6.08 6.11
CA LYS A 133 1.98 -6.06 5.06
C LYS A 133 2.49 -5.35 3.81
N PHE A 134 3.22 -4.25 3.94
CA PHE A 134 3.84 -3.55 2.82
C PHE A 134 4.78 -4.46 2.02
N ILE A 135 5.71 -5.18 2.68
CA ILE A 135 6.64 -6.08 1.99
C ILE A 135 5.90 -7.21 1.28
N PHE A 136 4.87 -7.77 1.90
CA PHE A 136 4.04 -8.80 1.27
C PHE A 136 3.31 -8.27 0.02
N TYR A 137 2.71 -7.08 0.10
CA TYR A 137 2.04 -6.48 -1.04
C TYR A 137 3.04 -6.13 -2.15
N LEU A 138 4.20 -5.59 -1.78
CA LEU A 138 5.26 -5.26 -2.71
C LEU A 138 5.76 -6.53 -3.45
N SER A 139 5.94 -7.65 -2.76
CA SER A 139 6.41 -8.89 -3.39
C SER A 139 5.38 -9.44 -4.39
N VAL A 140 4.09 -9.44 -4.04
CA VAL A 140 3.01 -9.87 -4.95
C VAL A 140 2.92 -8.96 -6.17
N LEU A 141 2.90 -7.63 -5.96
CA LEU A 141 2.85 -6.66 -7.06
C LEU A 141 4.08 -6.76 -7.96
N HIS A 142 5.25 -6.96 -7.38
CA HIS A 142 6.50 -7.15 -8.11
C HIS A 142 6.48 -8.41 -8.97
N GLN A 143 5.98 -9.53 -8.43
CA GLN A 143 5.81 -10.78 -9.18
C GLN A 143 4.83 -10.59 -10.36
N GLN A 144 3.69 -9.94 -10.11
CA GLN A 144 2.68 -9.65 -11.15
C GLN A 144 3.21 -8.70 -12.23
N ALA A 145 4.13 -7.79 -11.87
CA ALA A 145 4.79 -6.89 -12.79
C ALA A 145 5.79 -7.58 -13.73
N GLY A 146 6.08 -8.87 -13.57
CA GLY A 146 7.11 -9.59 -14.33
C GLY A 146 7.01 -9.45 -15.86
N ALA A 147 5.80 -9.47 -16.43
CA ALA A 147 5.61 -9.27 -17.88
C ALA A 147 5.98 -7.84 -18.32
N MET A 148 5.58 -6.84 -17.54
CA MET A 148 5.92 -5.43 -17.76
C MET A 148 7.43 -5.19 -17.59
N LEU A 149 8.06 -5.80 -16.59
CA LEU A 149 9.52 -5.74 -16.37
C LEU A 149 10.27 -6.33 -17.57
N LYS A 150 9.88 -7.52 -18.04
CA LYS A 150 10.46 -8.15 -19.24
C LYS A 150 10.33 -7.26 -20.48
N MET A 151 9.15 -6.66 -20.69
CA MET A 151 8.94 -5.72 -21.79
C MET A 151 9.88 -4.51 -21.69
N ARG A 152 10.01 -3.94 -20.49
CA ARG A 152 10.87 -2.76 -20.26
C ARG A 152 12.35 -3.07 -20.48
N ILE A 153 12.80 -4.24 -20.04
CA ILE A 153 14.16 -4.75 -20.25
C ILE A 153 14.44 -4.90 -21.75
N ARG A 154 13.53 -5.54 -22.51
CA ARG A 154 13.67 -5.67 -23.97
C ARG A 154 13.73 -4.33 -24.69
N GLN A 155 12.89 -3.37 -24.30
CA GLN A 155 12.89 -2.01 -24.86
C GLN A 155 14.22 -1.27 -24.63
N LYS A 156 14.96 -1.62 -23.57
CA LYS A 156 16.29 -1.07 -23.28
C LYS A 156 17.44 -1.85 -23.92
N GLY A 157 17.16 -2.86 -24.75
CA GLY A 157 18.17 -3.67 -25.43
C GLY A 157 18.66 -4.88 -24.62
N GLY A 158 18.02 -5.21 -23.50
CA GLY A 158 18.42 -6.30 -22.61
C GLY A 158 18.69 -5.81 -21.18
N TYR A 159 19.38 -6.64 -20.41
CA TYR A 159 19.80 -6.36 -19.03
C TYR A 159 21.25 -6.82 -18.82
N ILE A 160 21.92 -6.21 -17.86
CA ILE A 160 23.20 -6.70 -17.33
C ILE A 160 22.90 -7.32 -15.97
N LEU A 161 23.09 -8.63 -15.85
CA LEU A 161 22.76 -9.37 -14.64
C LEU A 161 23.88 -9.24 -13.62
N HIS A 162 23.63 -8.49 -12.55
CA HIS A 162 24.44 -8.51 -11.35
C HIS A 162 23.84 -9.50 -10.35
N ILE A 163 24.65 -10.42 -9.81
CA ILE A 163 24.23 -11.35 -8.76
C ILE A 163 25.16 -11.14 -7.58
N ASP A 164 24.58 -10.78 -6.45
CA ASP A 164 25.30 -10.60 -5.19
C ASP A 164 24.63 -11.38 -4.06
N GLY A 165 25.42 -11.77 -3.06
CA GLY A 165 24.97 -12.55 -1.92
C GLY A 165 25.44 -11.92 -0.61
N THR A 166 24.49 -11.63 0.28
CA THR A 166 24.79 -11.12 1.62
C THR A 166 24.34 -12.11 2.70
N CYS A 167 25.09 -12.21 3.79
CA CYS A 167 24.72 -13.00 4.96
C CYS A 167 25.04 -12.24 6.25
N GLU A 168 24.26 -12.51 7.29
CA GLU A 168 24.51 -11.98 8.63
C GLU A 168 24.95 -13.14 9.54
N GLY A 169 26.26 -13.24 9.79
CA GLY A 169 26.85 -14.35 10.55
C GLY A 169 26.61 -15.72 9.88
N ALA A 170 26.14 -16.69 10.64
CA ALA A 170 25.82 -18.05 10.15
C ALA A 170 24.40 -18.17 9.56
N SER A 171 23.75 -17.05 9.20
CA SER A 171 22.40 -17.05 8.65
C SER A 171 22.38 -17.49 7.17
N PRO A 172 21.22 -17.96 6.66
CA PRO A 172 21.03 -18.16 5.22
C PRO A 172 21.47 -16.96 4.39
N HIS A 173 22.15 -17.22 3.27
CA HIS A 173 22.57 -16.18 2.34
C HIS A 173 21.34 -15.63 1.61
N LEU A 174 21.15 -14.32 1.65
CA LEU A 174 20.22 -13.63 0.76
C LEU A 174 20.96 -13.34 -0.55
N VAL A 175 20.57 -14.05 -1.60
CA VAL A 175 21.08 -13.83 -2.95
C VAL A 175 20.10 -12.96 -3.73
N SER A 176 20.63 -11.87 -4.28
CA SER A 176 19.92 -10.88 -5.06
C SER A 176 20.42 -10.87 -6.50
N ALA A 177 19.48 -10.95 -7.45
CA ALA A 177 19.75 -10.77 -8.87
C ALA A 177 19.17 -9.43 -9.31
N ILE A 178 19.99 -8.55 -9.86
CA ILE A 178 19.66 -7.17 -10.22
C ILE A 178 20.01 -6.92 -11.68
N ASP A 179 19.14 -6.23 -12.42
CA ASP A 179 19.49 -5.59 -13.69
C ASP A 179 20.19 -4.26 -13.42
N GLU A 180 21.50 -4.18 -13.66
CA GLU A 180 22.32 -2.98 -13.43
C GLU A 180 21.85 -1.79 -14.28
N VAL A 181 21.24 -2.03 -15.45
CA VAL A 181 20.81 -0.96 -16.37
C VAL A 181 19.56 -0.25 -15.87
N SER A 182 18.68 -0.96 -15.17
CA SER A 182 17.43 -0.41 -14.65
C SER A 182 17.39 -0.31 -13.12
N ASN A 183 18.35 -0.91 -12.43
CA ASN A 183 18.33 -1.18 -10.99
C ASN A 183 17.08 -1.95 -10.55
N PHE A 184 16.55 -2.83 -11.41
CA PHE A 184 15.43 -3.69 -11.02
C PHE A 184 15.97 -4.93 -10.34
N VAL A 185 15.47 -5.21 -9.14
CA VAL A 185 15.59 -6.53 -8.54
C VAL A 185 14.78 -7.49 -9.42
N LEU A 186 15.42 -8.54 -9.93
CA LEU A 186 14.80 -9.56 -10.77
C LEU A 186 14.45 -10.82 -9.97
N ALA A 187 15.24 -11.13 -8.94
CA ALA A 187 14.98 -12.21 -8.00
C ALA A 187 15.68 -11.93 -6.66
N ASN A 188 15.05 -12.38 -5.58
CA ASN A 188 15.64 -12.49 -4.25
C ASN A 188 15.34 -13.89 -3.70
N VAL A 189 16.38 -14.63 -3.34
CA VAL A 189 16.26 -15.99 -2.81
C VAL A 189 17.09 -16.11 -1.54
N LYS A 190 16.49 -16.67 -0.49
CA LYS A 190 17.24 -17.12 0.68
C LYS A 190 17.78 -18.52 0.41
N ILE A 191 19.09 -18.65 0.34
CA ILE A 191 19.77 -19.93 0.22
C ILE A 191 20.21 -20.34 1.63
N PRO A 192 19.81 -21.53 2.12
CA PRO A 192 20.25 -21.99 3.43
C PRO A 192 21.77 -21.99 3.52
N SER A 193 22.32 -21.64 4.69
CA SER A 193 23.74 -21.83 4.96
C SER A 193 24.06 -23.31 4.82
N GLU A 194 25.22 -23.65 4.28
CA GLU A 194 25.72 -25.02 4.33
C GLU A 194 25.67 -25.51 5.78
N SER A 195 24.73 -26.40 6.08
CA SER A 195 24.80 -27.23 7.28
C SER A 195 26.06 -28.08 7.13
N LYS A 196 27.02 -27.92 8.05
CA LYS A 196 28.06 -28.92 8.25
C LYS A 196 27.35 -30.24 8.57
N GLU A 197 27.21 -31.11 7.57
CA GLU A 197 27.13 -32.53 7.83
C GLU A 197 28.49 -32.96 8.38
N GLN A 198 28.52 -33.27 9.68
CA GLN A 198 29.41 -34.26 10.29
C GLN A 198 28.81 -34.71 11.62
#